data_AF-A0A200QXD6-F1
#
_entry.id   AF-A0A200QXD6-F1
#
_cell.length_a   1.000
_cell.length_b   1.000
_cell.length_c   1.000
_cell.angle_alpha   90.00
_cell.angle_beta   90.00
_cell.angle_gamma   90.00
#
_symmetry.space_group_name_H-M   'P 1'
#
loop_
_entity.id
_entity.type
_entity.pdbx_description
1 polymer ?
#
loop_
_entity_poly.entity_id
_entity_poly.type
_entity_poly.pdbx_seq_one_letter_code
_entity_poly.pdbx_strand_id
1 'polypeptide(L)'
;MATLLSKLAWIGVHYPKNHLLSSPLIFLPSYSSFFVLKFIHGLSFKCARVGGVEIPDNKRVEYSLQYIHGIGRARARQILCDVNIYNKKTYELSAKELVTLRDEVNKYLIGGDLRRFNALNIKRLENIKCFRGLKHVREEELRKYKEEKVERRRKKRALIRKKKEQESK
;
A
#
# COMPACT_ATOMS: atom_id res chain seq x y z
N MET A 1 -9.64 47.65 -38.62
CA MET A 1 -10.54 46.55 -38.22
C MET A 1 -10.00 45.93 -36.94
N ALA A 2 -10.28 46.59 -35.82
CA ALA A 2 -9.88 46.19 -34.48
C ALA A 2 -11.15 45.82 -33.71
N THR A 3 -11.24 44.61 -33.18
CA THR A 3 -12.30 44.22 -32.24
C THR A 3 -11.69 43.96 -30.88
N LEU A 4 -11.95 44.92 -30.00
CA LEU A 4 -11.88 44.87 -28.55
C LEU A 4 -12.90 43.88 -27.96
N LEU A 5 -12.73 43.63 -26.66
CA LEU A 5 -13.66 43.06 -25.67
C LEU A 5 -13.51 41.55 -25.47
N SER A 6 -12.59 41.08 -24.62
CA SER A 6 -12.55 41.19 -23.14
C SER A 6 -13.61 40.34 -22.42
N LYS A 7 -13.11 39.66 -21.39
CA LYS A 7 -13.71 39.46 -20.07
C LYS A 7 -14.63 38.25 -19.83
N LEU A 8 -14.16 37.47 -18.83
CA LEU A 8 -14.93 36.90 -17.72
C LEU A 8 -15.82 35.69 -18.08
N ALA A 9 -15.99 34.65 -17.29
CA ALA A 9 -15.57 34.36 -15.93
C ALA A 9 -15.48 32.84 -15.75
N TRP A 10 -14.66 32.49 -14.78
CA TRP A 10 -14.67 31.27 -14.00
C TRP A 10 -16.02 31.09 -13.27
N ILE A 11 -16.22 29.90 -12.67
CA ILE A 11 -17.39 29.36 -11.92
C ILE A 11 -18.12 28.32 -12.80
N GLY A 12 -18.27 27.05 -12.44
CA GLY A 12 -18.20 26.39 -11.15
C GLY A 12 -19.28 25.31 -11.15
N VAL A 13 -18.91 24.11 -10.71
CA VAL A 13 -19.74 23.12 -10.00
C VAL A 13 -21.19 22.93 -10.47
N HIS A 14 -21.54 21.76 -10.99
CA HIS A 14 -22.58 20.92 -10.35
C HIS A 14 -22.70 19.53 -10.99
N TYR A 15 -22.58 18.50 -10.15
CA TYR A 15 -22.96 17.12 -10.42
C TYR A 15 -24.46 17.02 -10.76
N PRO A 16 -24.86 16.29 -11.83
CA PRO A 16 -26.25 15.95 -12.03
C PRO A 16 -26.68 14.81 -11.11
N LYS A 17 -27.90 15.00 -10.59
CA LYS A 17 -28.60 14.22 -9.58
C LYS A 17 -29.14 12.91 -10.14
N ASN A 18 -29.22 11.93 -9.24
CA ASN A 18 -29.90 10.65 -9.36
C ASN A 18 -31.34 10.85 -9.84
N HIS A 19 -31.74 10.13 -10.90
CA HIS A 19 -33.13 9.89 -11.23
C HIS A 19 -33.43 8.39 -11.05
N LEU A 20 -34.25 8.13 -10.02
CA LEU A 20 -35.09 6.96 -9.91
C LEU A 20 -36.28 7.09 -10.88
N LEU A 21 -37.02 5.99 -11.05
CA LEU A 21 -38.13 5.71 -11.99
C LEU A 21 -37.59 5.12 -13.31
N SER A 22 -37.96 3.92 -13.77
CA SER A 22 -39.10 3.06 -13.45
C SER A 22 -38.86 1.66 -14.05
N SER A 23 -39.23 0.62 -13.31
CA SER A 23 -39.27 -0.76 -13.82
C SER A 23 -40.37 -0.92 -14.87
N PRO A 24 -40.15 -1.77 -15.89
CA PRO A 24 -41.18 -2.72 -16.29
C PRO A 24 -40.63 -4.16 -16.42
N LEU A 25 -41.20 -5.00 -15.58
CA LEU A 25 -41.61 -6.39 -15.78
C LEU A 25 -41.47 -7.05 -17.18
N ILE A 26 -41.11 -8.35 -17.12
CA ILE A 26 -41.34 -9.48 -18.06
C ILE A 26 -40.11 -9.92 -18.88
N PHE A 27 -39.54 -11.09 -18.53
CA PHE A 27 -39.64 -12.33 -19.31
C PHE A 27 -38.92 -13.49 -18.59
N LEU A 28 -39.69 -14.46 -18.08
CA LEU A 28 -39.18 -15.77 -17.65
C LEU A 28 -39.30 -16.77 -18.81
N PRO A 29 -38.25 -17.54 -19.11
CA PRO A 29 -38.41 -18.86 -19.70
C PRO A 29 -38.14 -19.95 -18.64
N SER A 30 -39.19 -20.70 -18.35
CA SER A 30 -39.12 -22.08 -17.85
C SER A 30 -38.40 -22.96 -18.88
N TYR A 31 -37.45 -23.81 -18.46
CA TYR A 31 -37.46 -25.27 -18.69
C TYR A 31 -36.15 -25.91 -18.20
N SER A 32 -36.31 -26.82 -17.24
CA SER A 32 -35.70 -28.16 -17.18
C SER A 32 -34.19 -28.33 -17.42
N SER A 33 -33.51 -28.61 -16.30
CA SER A 33 -32.52 -29.68 -16.07
C SER A 33 -31.36 -29.94 -17.03
N PHE A 34 -30.24 -30.27 -16.37
CA PHE A 34 -28.97 -30.80 -16.89
C PHE A 34 -28.01 -29.79 -17.51
N PHE A 35 -27.21 -29.11 -16.67
CA PHE A 35 -25.76 -29.24 -16.77
C PHE A 35 -25.04 -28.68 -15.53
N VAL A 36 -24.50 -29.60 -14.73
CA VAL A 36 -23.19 -29.51 -14.05
C VAL A 36 -22.79 -28.14 -13.48
N LEU A 37 -23.03 -27.94 -12.18
CA LEU A 37 -22.06 -27.21 -11.34
C LEU A 37 -22.07 -27.76 -9.92
N LYS A 38 -21.51 -28.97 -9.83
CA LYS A 38 -20.98 -29.58 -8.61
C LYS A 38 -19.72 -28.81 -8.22
N PHE A 39 -19.81 -27.68 -7.52
CA PHE A 39 -18.66 -27.07 -6.82
C PHE A 39 -19.12 -25.93 -5.89
N ILE A 40 -19.89 -26.25 -4.84
CA ILE A 40 -20.03 -25.34 -3.70
C ILE A 40 -18.98 -25.73 -2.67
N HIS A 41 -17.81 -25.14 -2.89
CA HIS A 41 -16.81 -24.71 -1.92
C HIS A 41 -17.09 -25.03 -0.45
N GLY A 42 -16.50 -26.12 0.04
CA GLY A 42 -16.00 -26.17 1.41
C GLY A 42 -14.74 -25.30 1.52
N LEU A 43 -14.87 -23.97 1.37
CA LEU A 43 -13.82 -23.01 1.72
C LEU A 43 -13.78 -22.86 3.24
N SER A 44 -13.23 -23.86 3.92
CA SER A 44 -12.82 -23.72 5.31
C SER A 44 -11.62 -22.77 5.34
N PHE A 45 -11.86 -21.49 5.62
CA PHE A 45 -10.80 -20.53 5.95
C PHE A 45 -10.23 -20.91 7.33
N LYS A 46 -9.01 -21.44 7.37
CA LYS A 46 -8.27 -21.66 8.61
C LYS A 46 -7.40 -20.44 8.87
N CYS A 47 -7.99 -19.37 9.43
CA CYS A 47 -7.25 -18.14 9.65
C CYS A 47 -6.03 -18.38 10.55
N ALA A 48 -4.83 -18.24 9.98
CA ALA A 48 -3.61 -18.33 10.75
C ALA A 48 -3.36 -16.98 11.45
N ARG A 49 -3.69 -16.88 12.75
CA ARG A 49 -3.28 -15.73 13.57
C ARG A 49 -1.82 -15.87 13.96
N VAL A 50 -0.97 -14.92 13.54
CA VAL A 50 0.48 -14.92 13.82
C VAL A 50 0.89 -13.51 14.22
N GLY A 51 1.63 -13.34 15.33
CA GLY A 51 2.09 -12.03 15.79
C GLY A 51 0.98 -11.03 16.14
N GLY A 52 -0.17 -11.53 16.62
CA GLY A 52 -1.32 -10.70 17.01
C GLY A 52 -2.19 -10.18 15.85
N VAL A 53 -1.80 -10.41 14.60
CA VAL A 53 -2.53 -10.02 13.38
C VAL A 53 -3.00 -11.26 12.62
N GLU A 54 -4.16 -11.15 11.97
CA GLU A 54 -4.69 -12.20 11.10
C GLU A 54 -4.00 -12.15 9.74
N ILE A 55 -3.48 -13.29 9.30
CA ILE A 55 -2.79 -13.43 8.02
C ILE A 55 -3.74 -14.03 6.97
N PRO A 56 -3.69 -13.57 5.71
CA PRO A 56 -4.49 -14.19 4.63
C PRO A 56 -3.95 -15.58 4.25
N ASP A 57 -4.86 -16.56 4.18
CA ASP A 57 -4.54 -17.97 3.95
C ASP A 57 -4.22 -18.32 2.48
N ASN A 58 -4.67 -17.47 1.54
CA ASN A 58 -4.58 -17.73 0.09
C ASN A 58 -3.22 -17.36 -0.53
N LYS A 59 -2.26 -16.89 0.28
CA LYS A 59 -0.95 -16.41 -0.20
C LYS A 59 0.17 -17.35 0.24
N ARG A 60 1.34 -17.21 -0.40
CA ARG A 60 2.57 -17.87 0.07
C ARG A 60 3.01 -17.25 1.40
N VAL A 61 3.60 -18.05 2.26
CA VAL A 61 4.00 -17.64 3.62
C VAL A 61 4.85 -16.36 3.62
N GLU A 62 5.80 -16.21 2.68
CA GLU A 62 6.64 -15.01 2.56
C GLU A 62 5.84 -13.71 2.42
N TYR A 63 4.79 -13.71 1.60
CA TYR A 63 3.94 -12.53 1.37
C TYR A 63 2.88 -12.38 2.45
N SER A 64 2.41 -13.50 2.99
CA SER A 64 1.48 -13.56 4.10
C SER A 64 2.07 -12.89 5.36
N LEU A 65 3.35 -13.14 5.68
CA LEU A 65 4.03 -12.50 6.81
C LEU A 65 4.20 -10.98 6.67
N GLN A 66 4.23 -10.45 5.44
CA GLN A 66 4.40 -9.00 5.19
C GLN A 66 3.19 -8.16 5.58
N TYR A 67 2.04 -8.79 5.87
CA TYR A 67 0.88 -8.10 6.42
C TYR A 67 1.12 -7.62 7.85
N ILE A 68 2.05 -8.24 8.56
CA ILE A 68 2.45 -7.83 9.90
C ILE A 68 3.29 -6.56 9.79
N HIS A 69 2.79 -5.47 10.36
CA HIS A 69 3.53 -4.21 10.40
C HIS A 69 4.87 -4.39 11.14
N GLY A 70 5.97 -4.11 10.44
CA GLY A 70 7.34 -4.35 10.94
C GLY A 70 8.05 -5.54 10.28
N ILE A 71 7.33 -6.39 9.54
CA ILE A 71 7.92 -7.47 8.75
C ILE A 71 7.95 -7.07 7.27
N GLY A 72 9.15 -6.85 6.74
CA GLY A 72 9.38 -6.62 5.32
C GLY A 72 9.83 -7.87 4.58
N ARG A 73 10.11 -7.75 3.28
CA ARG A 73 10.59 -8.85 2.43
C ARG A 73 11.85 -9.54 2.98
N ALA A 74 12.82 -8.76 3.45
CA ALA A 74 14.08 -9.29 3.98
C ALA A 74 13.84 -10.13 5.24
N ARG A 75 13.07 -9.61 6.20
CA ARG A 75 12.75 -10.31 7.46
C ARG A 75 11.89 -11.54 7.22
N ALA A 76 10.90 -11.46 6.32
CA ALA A 76 10.06 -12.60 5.99
C ALA A 76 10.89 -13.78 5.43
N ARG A 77 11.87 -13.51 4.56
CA ARG A 77 12.79 -14.53 4.05
C ARG A 77 13.69 -15.09 5.13
N GLN A 78 14.23 -14.22 5.99
CA GLN A 78 15.08 -14.62 7.09
C GLN A 78 14.33 -15.58 8.04
N ILE A 79 13.13 -15.22 8.47
CA ILE A 79 12.27 -16.06 9.33
C ILE A 79 11.99 -17.41 8.68
N LEU A 80 11.74 -17.44 7.36
CA LEU A 80 11.51 -18.71 6.65
C LEU A 80 12.75 -19.59 6.59
N CYS A 81 13.93 -18.99 6.41
CA CYS A 81 15.21 -19.71 6.48
C CYS A 81 15.48 -20.24 7.89
N ASP A 82 15.23 -19.44 8.92
CA ASP A 82 15.48 -19.80 10.32
C ASP A 82 14.60 -20.98 10.77
N VAL A 83 13.33 -21.00 10.34
CA VAL A 83 12.39 -22.11 10.64
C VAL A 83 12.52 -23.28 9.64
N ASN A 84 13.35 -23.14 8.61
CA ASN A 84 13.49 -24.12 7.52
C ASN A 84 12.15 -24.52 6.86
N ILE A 85 11.24 -23.54 6.67
CA ILE A 85 9.95 -23.76 6.01
C ILE A 85 10.06 -23.38 4.54
N TYR A 86 9.72 -24.31 3.66
CA TYR A 86 9.60 -24.06 2.22
C TYR A 86 8.45 -23.08 1.91
N ASN A 87 8.54 -22.37 0.78
CA ASN A 87 7.54 -21.42 0.28
C ASN A 87 6.20 -22.08 -0.15
N LYS A 88 5.52 -22.71 0.81
CA LYS A 88 4.18 -23.28 0.67
C LYS A 88 3.12 -22.18 0.77
N LYS A 89 1.86 -22.55 0.56
CA LYS A 89 0.72 -21.65 0.85
C LYS A 89 0.36 -21.74 2.33
N THR A 90 -0.21 -20.67 2.87
CA THR A 90 -0.49 -20.54 4.31
C THR A 90 -1.47 -21.60 4.83
N TYR A 91 -2.43 -22.06 4.02
CA TYR A 91 -3.35 -23.13 4.42
C TYR A 91 -2.70 -24.52 4.54
N GLU A 92 -1.52 -24.73 3.96
CA GLU A 92 -0.79 -26.01 3.97
C GLU A 92 0.13 -26.15 5.18
N LEU A 93 0.21 -25.11 6.02
CA LEU A 93 1.07 -25.09 7.21
C LEU A 93 0.55 -26.05 8.28
N SER A 94 1.47 -26.85 8.82
CA SER A 94 1.18 -27.70 9.97
C SER A 94 1.06 -26.87 11.25
N ALA A 95 0.30 -27.38 12.23
CA ALA A 95 0.17 -26.73 13.54
C ALA A 95 1.53 -26.51 14.24
N LYS A 96 2.49 -27.43 14.05
CA LYS A 96 3.86 -27.31 14.59
C LYS A 96 4.67 -26.19 13.92
N GLU A 97 4.53 -26.07 12.60
CA GLU A 97 5.15 -24.99 11.81
C GLU A 97 4.56 -23.62 12.20
N LEU A 98 3.25 -23.56 12.52
CA LEU A 98 2.62 -22.32 12.98
C LEU A 98 3.10 -21.87 14.36
N VAL A 99 3.34 -22.79 15.30
CA VAL A 99 3.88 -22.45 16.63
C VAL A 99 5.30 -21.90 16.50
N THR A 100 6.18 -22.61 15.79
CA THR A 100 7.56 -22.17 15.55
C THR A 100 7.63 -20.82 14.83
N LEU A 101 6.77 -20.59 13.83
CA LEU A 101 6.65 -19.28 13.17
C LEU A 101 6.21 -18.17 14.14
N ARG A 102 5.29 -18.44 15.07
CA ARG A 102 4.88 -17.45 16.08
C ARG A 102 6.03 -17.10 17.01
N ASP A 103 6.77 -18.10 17.46
CA ASP A 103 7.88 -17.90 18.39
C ASP A 103 9.02 -17.10 17.75
N GLU A 104 9.36 -17.38 16.49
CA GLU A 104 10.33 -16.59 15.74
C GLU A 104 9.86 -15.16 15.48
N VAL A 105 8.59 -14.98 15.11
CA VAL A 105 8.00 -13.65 14.87
C VAL A 105 8.01 -12.80 16.13
N ASN A 106 7.72 -13.37 17.31
CA ASN A 106 7.68 -12.66 18.59
C ASN A 106 9.02 -12.05 19.02
N LYS A 107 10.15 -12.51 18.47
CA LYS A 107 11.48 -11.92 18.74
C LYS A 107 11.65 -10.52 18.14
N TYR A 108 10.84 -10.17 17.14
CA TYR A 108 10.94 -8.89 16.44
C TYR A 108 9.95 -7.85 16.98
N LEU A 109 10.34 -6.58 16.93
CA LEU A 109 9.44 -5.46 17.24
C LEU A 109 8.37 -5.32 16.15
N ILE A 110 7.12 -5.56 16.52
CA ILE A 110 5.99 -5.66 15.60
C ILE A 110 4.89 -4.65 15.97
N GLY A 111 4.10 -4.25 14.97
CA GLY A 111 2.77 -3.68 15.16
C GLY A 111 2.77 -2.48 16.10
N GLY A 112 2.08 -2.64 17.24
CA GLY A 112 1.94 -1.62 18.26
C GLY A 112 3.26 -1.19 18.90
N ASP A 113 4.17 -2.13 19.17
CA ASP A 113 5.44 -1.83 19.82
C ASP A 113 6.37 -1.06 18.90
N LEU A 114 6.40 -1.40 17.61
CA LEU A 114 7.16 -0.63 16.62
C LEU A 114 6.60 0.80 16.47
N ARG A 115 5.27 0.97 16.53
CA ARG A 115 4.64 2.30 16.49
C ARG A 115 4.99 3.12 17.72
N ARG A 116 4.93 2.52 18.92
CA ARG A 116 5.32 3.16 20.18
C ARG A 116 6.80 3.54 20.18
N PHE A 117 7.67 2.65 19.74
CA PHE A 117 9.11 2.90 19.63
C PHE A 117 9.40 4.10 18.72
N ASN A 118 8.77 4.16 17.54
CA ASN A 118 8.92 5.29 16.63
C ASN A 118 8.35 6.60 17.21
N ALA A 119 7.19 6.55 17.86
CA ALA A 119 6.59 7.71 18.51
C ALA A 119 7.48 8.25 19.65
N LEU A 120 8.06 7.37 20.47
CA LEU A 120 9.01 7.74 21.52
C LEU A 120 10.27 8.37 20.95
N ASN A 121 10.79 7.84 19.84
CA ASN A 121 11.94 8.42 19.16
C ASN A 121 11.66 9.82 18.62
N ILE A 122 10.47 10.05 18.04
CA ILE A 122 10.05 11.37 17.57
C ILE A 122 9.95 12.34 18.75
N LYS A 123 9.23 11.97 19.81
CA LYS A 123 9.11 12.78 21.03
C LYS A 123 10.47 13.10 21.65
N ARG A 124 11.40 12.13 21.66
CA ARG A 124 12.77 12.34 22.12
C ARG A 124 13.49 13.40 21.29
N LEU A 125 13.35 13.37 19.95
CA LEU A 125 13.95 14.37 19.06
C LEU A 125 13.35 15.77 19.27
N GLU A 126 12.05 15.85 19.51
CA GLU A 126 11.33 17.08 19.84
C GLU A 126 11.83 17.69 21.15
N ASN A 127 11.94 16.87 22.21
CA ASN A 127 12.44 17.30 23.52
C ASN A 127 13.88 17.82 23.47
N ILE A 128 14.74 17.19 22.66
CA ILE A 128 16.14 17.62 22.46
C ILE A 128 16.22 18.96 21.69
N LYS A 129 15.17 19.36 20.95
CA LYS A 129 15.13 20.57 20.10
C LYS A 129 16.23 20.61 19.02
N CYS A 130 16.68 19.44 18.55
CA CYS A 130 17.59 19.36 17.40
C CYS A 130 16.87 19.79 16.10
N PHE A 131 17.62 20.13 15.05
CA PHE A 131 17.06 20.53 13.74
C PHE A 131 15.99 19.55 13.22
N ARG A 132 16.22 18.24 13.39
CA ARG A 132 15.25 17.21 13.00
C ARG A 132 13.98 17.25 13.85
N GLY A 133 14.10 17.43 15.16
CA GLY A 133 12.97 17.57 16.08
C GLY A 133 12.13 18.79 15.77
N LEU A 134 12.77 19.95 15.55
CA LEU A 134 12.06 21.18 15.17
C LEU A 134 11.29 21.04 13.85
N LYS A 135 11.83 20.27 12.89
CA LYS A 135 11.14 19.94 11.63
C LYS A 135 9.95 19.01 11.84
N HIS A 136 10.05 18.05 12.77
CA HIS A 136 8.91 17.21 13.16
C HIS A 136 7.77 18.04 13.77
N VAL A 137 8.10 18.99 14.67
CA VAL A 137 7.10 19.91 15.26
C VAL A 137 6.44 20.79 14.20
N ARG A 138 7.19 21.24 13.18
CA ARG A 138 6.67 22.07 12.08
C ARG A 138 6.02 21.28 10.95
N GLU A 139 5.97 19.95 11.05
CA GLU A 139 5.49 19.05 9.99
C GLU A 139 6.17 19.27 8.63
N GLU A 140 7.42 19.75 8.65
CA GLU A 140 8.17 20.09 7.45
C GLU A 140 8.99 18.89 6.96
N GLU A 141 8.97 18.66 5.64
CA GLU A 141 9.79 17.62 5.03
C GLU A 141 11.28 17.88 5.25
N LEU A 142 11.96 16.91 5.86
CA LEU A 142 13.39 16.95 6.16
C LEU A 142 14.29 17.05 4.91
N ARG A 143 13.81 16.63 3.73
CA ARG A 143 14.62 16.39 2.51
C ARG A 143 14.41 17.37 1.35
N LYS A 144 13.41 18.27 1.40
CA LYS A 144 13.00 19.13 0.28
C LYS A 144 14.17 19.87 -0.41
N TYR A 145 15.18 20.28 0.34
CA TYR A 145 16.30 21.05 -0.18
C TYR A 145 17.19 20.30 -1.19
N LYS A 146 17.35 18.98 -1.07
CA LYS A 146 18.18 18.20 -2.02
C LYS A 146 17.40 17.84 -3.29
N GLU A 147 16.12 17.52 -3.16
CA GLU A 147 15.27 17.09 -4.27
C GLU A 147 15.00 18.24 -5.24
N GLU A 148 14.68 19.44 -4.73
CA GLU A 148 14.49 20.63 -5.55
C GLU A 148 15.76 21.02 -6.32
N LYS A 149 16.94 20.89 -5.68
CA LYS A 149 18.23 21.17 -6.31
C LYS A 149 18.59 20.15 -7.39
N VAL A 150 18.26 18.87 -7.18
CA VAL A 150 18.43 17.79 -8.17
C VAL A 150 17.49 18.00 -9.34
N GLU A 151 16.23 18.35 -9.09
CA GLU A 151 15.25 18.59 -10.14
C GLU A 151 15.59 19.81 -11.00
N ARG A 152 15.98 20.94 -10.38
CA ARG A 152 16.49 22.11 -11.10
C ARG A 152 17.70 21.76 -11.98
N ARG A 153 18.64 20.95 -11.47
CA ARG A 153 19.79 20.47 -12.26
C ARG A 153 19.37 19.57 -13.42
N ARG A 154 18.39 18.67 -13.23
CA ARG A 154 17.82 17.82 -14.29
C ARG A 154 17.17 18.65 -15.39
N LYS A 155 16.32 19.62 -15.02
CA LYS A 155 15.67 20.56 -15.96
C LYS A 155 16.69 21.38 -16.77
N LYS A 156 17.73 21.91 -16.11
CA LYS A 156 18.81 22.65 -16.78
C LYS A 156 19.56 21.78 -17.80
N ARG A 157 19.89 20.53 -17.45
CA ARG A 157 20.56 19.58 -18.37
C ARG A 157 19.68 19.24 -19.58
N ALA A 158 18.38 19.05 -19.38
CA ALA A 158 17.43 18.77 -20.46
C ALA A 158 17.32 19.95 -21.45
N LEU A 159 17.28 21.19 -20.95
CA LEU A 159 17.30 22.40 -21.79
C LEU A 159 18.58 22.51 -22.63
N ILE A 160 19.75 22.28 -22.02
CA ILE A 160 21.04 22.33 -22.74
C ILE A 160 21.08 21.27 -23.84
N ARG A 161 20.57 20.06 -23.58
CA ARG A 161 20.51 18.99 -24.57
C ARG A 161 19.60 19.35 -25.76
N LYS A 162 18.41 19.89 -25.48
CA LYS A 162 17.50 20.39 -26.52
C LYS A 162 18.13 21.49 -27.37
N LYS A 163 18.88 22.40 -26.74
CA LYS A 163 19.57 23.49 -27.45
C LYS A 163 20.64 22.97 -28.40
N LYS A 164 21.44 21.98 -27.97
CA LYS A 164 22.44 21.31 -28.83
C LYS A 164 21.79 20.54 -29.99
N GLU A 165 20.64 19.91 -29.77
CA GLU A 165 19.87 19.23 -30.82
C GLU A 165 19.22 20.19 -31.82
N GLN A 166 19.04 21.47 -31.45
CA GLN A 166 18.57 22.54 -32.35
C GLN A 166 19.72 23.19 -33.13
N GLU A 167 20.91 23.31 -32.53
CA GLU A 167 22.12 23.86 -33.18
C GLU A 167 22.79 22.87 -34.16
N SER A 168 22.41 21.59 -34.11
CA SER A 168 22.91 20.53 -35.02
C SER A 168 21.98 20.22 -36.19
N LYS A 169 20.87 20.95 -36.33
CA LYS A 169 19.92 20.88 -37.44
C LYS A 169 19.98 22.16 -38.25
#